data_AF-A0A2I0WUD3-F1
#
_entry.id   AF-A0A2I0WUD3-F1
#
_cell.length_a   1.000
_cell.length_b   1.000
_cell.length_c   1.000
_cell.angle_alpha   90.00
_cell.angle_beta   90.00
_cell.angle_gamma   90.00
#
_symmetry.space_group_name_H-M   'P 1'
#
loop_
_entity.id
_entity.type
_entity.pdbx_description
1 polymer ?
#
loop_
_entity_poly.entity_id
_entity_poly.type
_entity_poly.pdbx_seq_one_letter_code
_entity_poly.pdbx_strand_id
1 'polypeptide(L)'
;MKITVMTADEQFITLDVDQDESVENVKALLEVETSVTLHQQQLYFNGKEIRNSDRLGSVGVREGDLIMMLLPNAGPSSNELRINPDGSASDPASFQRRIQRDSELMGQLLQNDPELAQAIQGSDLDNLQRILRERHQQKLLLRNKQEEELALMYADPFDVESQRKIEAAIRQRGIDENMEAALEHNPEAFARVVMLYVDMEVNGVPLKAFVDSGAQSTIISKGCAERCGGWWGAGGKARNLRRIGRMAVGLDWFPADGGARWGRREGGFWAGRRSSRQ
;
A
#
# COMPACT_ATOMS: atom_id res chain seq x y z
N MET A 1 -8.12 36.43 30.39
CA MET A 1 -8.43 36.88 29.00
C MET A 1 -8.29 35.68 28.10
N LYS A 2 -9.21 35.49 27.16
CA LYS A 2 -9.18 34.31 26.29
C LYS A 2 -8.42 34.60 25.00
N ILE A 3 -7.45 33.75 24.67
CA ILE A 3 -6.71 33.79 23.40
C ILE A 3 -6.86 32.46 22.68
N THR A 4 -6.76 32.50 21.36
CA THR A 4 -6.77 31.28 20.53
C THR A 4 -5.39 31.10 19.89
N VAL A 5 -4.87 29.89 19.97
CA VAL A 5 -3.59 29.50 19.37
C VAL A 5 -3.87 28.49 18.26
N MET A 6 -3.44 28.81 17.03
CA MET A 6 -3.42 27.85 15.92
C MET A 6 -2.10 27.11 15.94
N THR A 7 -2.14 25.79 16.08
CA THR A 7 -0.96 24.93 16.11
C THR A 7 -0.45 24.60 14.70
N ALA A 8 0.74 24.01 14.61
CA ALA A 8 1.36 23.64 13.34
C ALA A 8 0.63 22.52 12.57
N ASP A 9 -0.19 21.73 13.28
CA ASP A 9 -1.09 20.70 12.76
C ASP A 9 -2.52 21.21 12.53
N GLU A 10 -2.70 22.54 12.42
CA GLU A 10 -3.97 23.21 12.11
C GLU A 10 -5.07 23.02 13.16
N GLN A 11 -4.71 22.66 14.41
CA GLN A 11 -5.64 22.64 15.54
C GLN A 11 -5.75 24.00 16.21
N PHE A 12 -6.91 24.28 16.82
CA PHE A 12 -7.16 25.51 17.55
C PHE A 12 -7.30 25.23 19.04
N ILE A 13 -6.39 25.78 19.84
CA ILE A 13 -6.37 25.67 21.30
C ILE A 13 -6.78 27.01 21.90
N THR A 14 -7.74 27.03 22.81
CA THR A 14 -8.14 28.25 23.51
C THR A 14 -7.59 28.25 24.92
N LEU A 15 -6.89 29.31 25.30
CA LEU A 15 -6.27 29.46 26.61
C LEU A 15 -6.88 30.66 27.35
N ASP A 16 -7.10 30.52 28.66
CA ASP A 16 -7.47 31.63 29.54
C ASP A 16 -6.23 32.07 30.34
N VAL A 17 -5.71 33.25 30.01
CA VAL A 17 -4.43 33.77 30.52
C VAL A 17 -4.58 35.23 30.93
N ASP A 18 -3.71 35.74 31.80
CA ASP A 18 -3.74 37.17 32.15
C ASP A 18 -3.13 38.04 31.04
N GLN A 19 -3.56 39.29 30.94
CA GLN A 19 -3.04 40.22 29.92
C GLN A 19 -1.54 40.54 30.14
N ASP A 20 -1.08 40.49 31.39
CA ASP A 20 0.32 40.71 31.75
C ASP A 20 1.15 39.43 31.80
N GLU A 21 0.59 38.30 31.39
CA GLU A 21 1.25 36.99 31.36
C GLU A 21 2.45 36.99 30.40
N SER A 22 3.50 36.25 30.77
CA SER A 22 4.68 36.11 29.91
C SER A 22 4.39 35.12 28.78
N VAL A 23 5.01 35.36 27.62
CA VAL A 23 4.96 34.41 26.50
C VAL A 23 5.55 33.06 26.88
N GLU A 24 6.56 33.03 27.77
CA GLU A 24 7.12 31.80 28.32
C GLU A 24 6.07 30.93 29.03
N ASN A 25 5.23 31.54 29.87
CA ASN A 25 4.18 30.82 30.59
C ASN A 25 3.08 30.32 29.65
N VAL A 26 2.73 31.09 28.62
CA VAL A 26 1.81 30.63 27.56
C VAL A 26 2.36 29.41 26.83
N LYS A 27 3.67 29.41 26.49
CA LYS A 27 4.32 28.25 25.86
C LYS A 27 4.34 27.02 26.77
N ALA A 28 4.52 27.22 28.08
CA ALA A 28 4.45 26.13 29.06
C ALA A 28 3.03 25.51 29.12
N LEU A 29 1.98 26.32 29.04
CA LEU A 29 0.60 25.81 28.95
C LEU A 29 0.38 25.03 27.64
N LEU A 30 0.87 25.55 26.52
CA LEU A 30 0.81 24.85 25.24
C LEU A 30 1.62 23.55 25.23
N GLU A 31 2.70 23.46 25.98
CA GLU A 31 3.50 22.22 26.10
C GLU A 31 2.68 21.09 26.73
N VAL A 32 1.86 21.39 27.72
CA VAL A 32 0.96 20.41 28.36
C VAL A 32 -0.11 19.92 27.39
N GLU A 33 -0.67 20.81 26.57
CA GLU A 33 -1.74 20.48 25.62
C GLU A 33 -1.23 19.78 24.35
N THR A 34 -0.06 20.19 23.84
CA THR A 34 0.46 19.76 22.54
C THR A 34 1.57 18.72 22.63
N SER A 35 2.13 18.48 23.82
CA SER A 35 3.36 17.68 24.02
C SER A 35 4.59 18.23 23.28
N VAL A 36 4.56 19.48 22.82
CA VAL A 36 5.69 20.15 22.17
C VAL A 36 6.48 20.93 23.21
N THR A 37 7.78 20.68 23.33
CA THR A 37 8.61 21.36 24.34
C THR A 37 8.72 22.87 24.09
N LEU A 38 8.84 23.67 25.16
CA LEU A 38 8.92 25.14 25.11
C LEU A 38 9.93 25.70 24.09
N HIS A 39 11.09 25.05 23.93
CA HIS A 39 12.14 25.46 22.96
C HIS A 39 11.76 25.20 21.50
N GLN A 40 10.87 24.24 21.26
CA GLN A 40 10.36 23.90 19.93
C GLN A 40 9.15 24.75 19.55
N GLN A 41 8.67 25.64 20.42
CA GLN A 41 7.54 26.51 20.12
C GLN A 41 8.00 27.93 19.72
N GLN A 42 7.61 28.38 18.53
CA GLN A 42 7.67 29.77 18.12
C GLN A 42 6.26 30.33 18.00
N LEU A 43 5.96 31.38 18.75
CA LEU A 43 4.67 32.05 18.69
C LEU A 43 4.78 33.29 17.82
N TYR A 44 3.79 33.50 16.96
CA TYR A 44 3.70 34.65 16.06
C TYR A 44 2.35 35.34 16.26
N PHE A 45 2.40 36.66 16.41
CA PHE A 45 1.23 37.51 16.48
C PHE A 45 1.34 38.61 15.41
N ASN A 46 0.32 38.75 14.56
CA ASN A 46 0.34 39.66 13.40
C ASN A 46 1.58 39.52 12.51
N GLY A 47 2.06 38.28 12.32
CA GLY A 47 3.26 37.98 11.52
C GLY A 47 4.59 38.32 12.20
N LYS A 48 4.59 38.78 13.45
CA LYS A 48 5.80 39.04 14.24
C LYS A 48 6.00 37.96 15.30
N GLU A 49 7.21 37.41 15.36
CA GLU A 49 7.60 36.48 16.43
C GLU A 49 7.57 37.19 17.78
N ILE A 50 6.92 36.57 18.77
CA ILE A 50 6.88 37.01 20.16
C ILE A 50 7.83 36.15 21.00
N ARG A 51 8.70 36.80 21.76
CA ARG A 51 9.81 36.17 22.49
C ARG A 51 9.36 35.80 23.89
N ASN A 52 10.04 34.83 24.51
CA ASN A 52 9.75 34.38 25.88
C ASN A 52 9.74 35.52 26.91
N SER A 53 10.59 36.54 26.72
CA SER A 53 10.69 37.73 27.59
C SER A 53 9.54 38.72 27.41
N ASP A 54 8.73 38.59 26.36
CA ASP A 54 7.65 39.51 26.07
C ASP A 54 6.42 39.19 26.93
N ARG A 55 5.61 40.22 27.20
CA ARG A 55 4.30 40.08 27.86
C ARG A 55 3.19 40.26 26.83
N LEU A 56 2.11 39.48 26.93
CA LEU A 56 1.02 39.51 25.95
C LEU A 56 0.47 40.92 25.69
N GLY A 57 0.16 41.65 26.76
CA GLY A 57 -0.36 43.02 26.69
C GLY A 57 0.64 44.00 26.07
N SER A 58 1.95 43.83 26.32
CA SER A 58 3.00 44.68 25.74
C SER A 58 3.18 44.49 24.24
N VAL A 59 2.83 43.30 23.72
CA VAL A 59 2.85 43.00 22.28
C VAL A 59 1.52 43.34 21.61
N GLY A 60 0.52 43.76 22.40
CA GLY A 60 -0.77 44.21 21.91
C GLY A 60 -1.79 43.09 21.71
N VAL A 61 -1.55 41.90 22.27
CA VAL A 61 -2.53 40.80 22.28
C VAL A 61 -3.70 41.17 23.17
N ARG A 62 -4.92 40.96 22.66
CA ARG A 62 -6.19 41.22 23.34
C ARG A 62 -7.02 39.95 23.43
N GLU A 63 -8.12 40.05 24.14
CA GLU A 63 -9.12 38.99 24.21
C GLU A 63 -9.69 38.68 22.82
N GLY A 64 -9.74 37.40 22.47
CA GLY A 64 -10.24 36.88 21.19
C GLY A 64 -9.20 36.86 20.07
N ASP A 65 -7.96 37.30 20.32
CA ASP A 65 -6.92 37.32 19.29
C ASP A 65 -6.37 35.92 18.97
N LEU A 66 -5.90 35.78 17.72
CA LEU A 66 -5.28 34.57 17.19
C LEU A 66 -3.75 34.68 17.21
N ILE A 67 -3.09 33.70 17.82
CA ILE A 67 -1.64 33.52 17.82
C ILE A 67 -1.32 32.27 17.00
N MET A 68 -0.33 32.35 16.13
CA MET A 68 0.15 31.19 15.37
C MET A 68 1.34 30.55 16.08
N MET A 69 1.25 29.26 16.36
CA MET A 69 2.38 28.45 16.81
C MET A 69 3.01 27.78 15.60
N LEU A 70 4.26 28.14 15.33
CA LEU A 70 5.13 27.46 14.39
C LEU A 70 6.18 26.69 15.17
N LEU A 71 6.58 25.54 14.64
CA LEU A 71 7.76 24.85 15.12
C LEU A 71 8.94 25.45 14.36
N PRO A 72 9.99 25.98 15.03
CA PRO A 72 11.23 26.26 14.32
C PRO A 72 11.62 24.97 13.64
N ASN A 73 11.88 25.04 12.34
CA ASN A 73 12.57 23.98 11.63
C ASN A 73 13.77 23.59 12.50
N ALA A 74 13.69 22.42 13.13
CA ALA A 74 14.50 22.08 14.29
C ALA A 74 15.99 22.12 13.93
N GLY A 75 16.70 23.22 14.23
CA GLY A 75 18.16 23.36 14.08
C GLY A 75 18.78 22.68 12.84
N PRO A 76 20.05 22.28 12.87
CA PRO A 76 20.69 21.57 11.77
C PRO A 76 20.16 20.14 11.55
N SER A 77 19.20 19.67 12.36
CA SER A 77 18.48 18.41 12.17
C SER A 77 17.25 18.53 11.26
N SER A 78 16.87 19.75 10.87
CA SER A 78 15.76 20.02 9.94
C SER A 78 16.03 19.51 8.53
N ASN A 79 17.28 19.30 8.12
CA ASN A 79 17.59 18.68 6.83
C ASN A 79 17.43 17.15 6.83
N GLU A 80 17.42 16.49 7.99
CA GLU A 80 17.50 15.03 8.02
C GLU A 80 16.24 14.35 7.48
N LEU A 81 15.06 14.96 7.64
CA LEU A 81 13.76 14.40 7.22
C LEU A 81 13.09 15.18 6.08
N ARG A 82 13.79 16.14 5.46
CA ARG A 82 13.20 16.96 4.40
C ARG A 82 12.95 16.13 3.14
N ILE A 83 11.69 16.15 2.71
CA ILE A 83 11.23 15.55 1.46
C ILE A 83 11.05 16.67 0.43
N ASN A 84 11.55 16.43 -0.79
CA ASN A 84 11.39 17.28 -1.94
C ASN A 84 9.97 17.16 -2.52
N PRO A 85 9.50 18.11 -3.36
CA PRO A 85 8.17 18.04 -3.97
C PRO A 85 7.92 16.80 -4.84
N ASP A 86 8.97 16.14 -5.31
CA ASP A 86 8.89 14.88 -6.07
C ASP A 86 8.76 13.64 -5.16
N GLY A 87 8.74 13.82 -3.83
CA GLY A 87 8.68 12.75 -2.84
C GLY A 87 10.04 12.19 -2.42
N SER A 88 11.14 12.67 -3.00
CA SER A 88 12.49 12.19 -2.70
C SER A 88 13.06 12.83 -1.42
N ALA A 89 13.93 12.13 -0.68
CA ALA A 89 14.56 12.74 0.49
C ALA A 89 15.71 13.68 0.05
N SER A 90 15.74 14.90 0.57
CA SER A 90 16.77 15.91 0.24
C SER A 90 18.18 15.47 0.64
N ASP A 91 18.33 14.76 1.75
CA ASP A 91 19.53 14.00 2.11
C ASP A 91 19.13 12.54 2.46
N PRO A 92 19.32 11.58 1.53
CA PRO A 92 18.95 10.18 1.74
C PRO A 92 19.66 9.54 2.93
N ALA A 93 20.92 9.89 3.17
CA ALA A 93 21.76 9.23 4.17
C ALA A 93 21.42 9.71 5.59
N SER A 94 21.07 10.99 5.76
CA SER A 94 20.53 11.47 7.02
C SER A 94 19.12 10.95 7.29
N PHE A 95 18.27 10.90 6.25
CA PHE A 95 16.90 10.39 6.34
C PHE A 95 16.89 8.96 6.85
N GLN A 96 17.69 8.11 6.21
CA GLN A 96 17.82 6.71 6.59
C GLN A 96 18.28 6.54 8.04
N ARG A 97 19.35 7.24 8.46
CA ARG A 97 19.88 7.15 9.83
C ARG A 97 18.87 7.63 10.88
N ARG A 98 18.09 8.66 10.55
CA ARG A 98 17.07 9.18 11.46
C ARG A 98 15.96 8.16 11.67
N ILE A 99 15.44 7.59 10.59
CA ILE A 99 14.38 6.58 10.67
C ILE A 99 14.88 5.29 11.33
N GLN A 100 16.12 4.88 11.10
CA GLN A 100 16.72 3.72 11.78
C GLN A 100 16.89 3.91 13.30
N ARG A 101 17.07 5.16 13.76
CA ARG A 101 17.17 5.47 15.20
C ARG A 101 15.81 5.47 15.89
N ASP A 102 14.73 5.60 15.13
CA ASP A 102 13.36 5.61 15.64
C ASP A 102 12.78 4.20 15.59
N SER A 103 12.87 3.48 16.71
CA SER A 103 12.40 2.10 16.81
C SER A 103 10.89 1.97 16.70
N GLU A 104 10.11 2.98 17.11
CA GLU A 104 8.65 2.94 16.99
C GLU A 104 8.22 3.12 15.54
N LEU A 105 8.78 4.14 14.87
CA LEU A 105 8.48 4.41 13.47
C LEU A 105 8.91 3.25 12.57
N MET A 106 10.08 2.65 12.82
CA MET A 106 10.52 1.44 12.11
C MET A 106 9.57 0.25 12.35
N GLY A 107 9.07 0.09 13.58
CA GLY A 107 8.07 -0.94 13.90
C GLY A 107 6.77 -0.78 13.12
N GLN A 108 6.29 0.46 12.97
CA GLN A 108 5.10 0.76 12.17
C GLN A 108 5.35 0.52 10.67
N LEU A 109 6.52 0.92 10.16
CA LEU A 109 6.88 0.67 8.76
C LEU A 109 6.97 -0.82 8.44
N LEU A 110 7.55 -1.63 9.33
CA LEU A 110 7.60 -3.08 9.15
C LEU A 110 6.21 -3.73 9.04
N GLN A 111 5.20 -3.15 9.71
CA GLN A 111 3.82 -3.64 9.65
C GLN A 111 3.06 -3.14 8.42
N ASN A 112 3.20 -1.85 8.09
CA ASN A 112 2.38 -1.20 7.06
C ASN A 112 3.03 -1.18 5.68
N ASP A 113 4.36 -1.06 5.60
CA ASP A 113 5.14 -0.98 4.35
C ASP A 113 6.48 -1.72 4.50
N PRO A 114 6.47 -3.06 4.45
CA PRO A 114 7.66 -3.87 4.65
C PRO A 114 8.74 -3.64 3.59
N GLU A 115 8.34 -3.18 2.39
CA GLU A 115 9.26 -2.87 1.28
C GLU A 115 10.10 -1.62 1.59
N LEU A 116 9.45 -0.54 2.06
CA LEU A 116 10.15 0.67 2.47
C LEU A 116 11.03 0.43 3.70
N ALA A 117 10.56 -0.37 4.67
CA ALA A 117 11.35 -0.73 5.85
C ALA A 117 12.67 -1.43 5.47
N GLN A 118 12.61 -2.39 4.55
CA GLN A 118 13.80 -3.08 4.05
C GLN A 118 14.75 -2.14 3.30
N ALA A 119 14.21 -1.22 2.50
CA ALA A 119 15.02 -0.22 1.81
C ALA A 119 15.75 0.72 2.79
N ILE A 120 15.10 1.07 3.91
CA ILE A 120 15.72 1.87 4.97
C ILE A 120 16.77 1.06 5.75
N GLN A 121 16.64 -0.26 5.87
CA GLN A 121 17.68 -1.10 6.51
C GLN A 121 18.87 -1.40 5.59
N GLY A 122 18.64 -1.39 4.26
CA GLY A 122 19.65 -1.69 3.25
C GLY A 122 20.71 -0.59 3.08
N SER A 123 21.71 -0.84 2.24
CA SER A 123 22.79 0.13 1.95
C SER A 123 22.54 0.97 0.69
N ASP A 124 21.46 0.68 -0.03
CA ASP A 124 21.16 1.22 -1.34
C ASP A 124 20.26 2.46 -1.25
N LEU A 125 20.89 3.63 -1.28
CA LEU A 125 20.21 4.92 -1.20
C LEU A 125 19.42 5.24 -2.47
N ASP A 126 19.86 4.78 -3.64
CA ASP A 126 19.18 5.03 -4.91
C ASP A 126 17.85 4.28 -4.96
N ASN A 127 17.86 3.02 -4.50
CA ASN A 127 16.63 2.25 -4.35
C ASN A 127 15.67 2.87 -3.33
N LEU A 128 16.17 3.36 -2.19
CA LEU A 128 15.35 4.07 -1.21
C LEU A 128 14.69 5.32 -1.83
N GLN A 129 15.46 6.13 -2.55
CA GLN A 129 14.96 7.34 -3.21
C GLN A 129 13.89 7.03 -4.26
N ARG A 130 14.06 5.96 -5.04
CA ARG A 130 13.06 5.48 -5.99
C ARG A 130 11.75 5.09 -5.29
N ILE A 131 11.82 4.29 -4.23
CA ILE A 131 10.65 3.82 -3.48
C ILE A 131 9.91 5.03 -2.86
N LEU A 132 10.63 5.99 -2.30
CA LEU A 132 10.02 7.20 -1.72
C LEU A 132 9.22 8.01 -2.76
N ARG A 133 9.78 8.21 -3.95
CA ARG A 133 9.07 8.89 -5.06
C ARG A 133 7.81 8.15 -5.48
N GLU A 134 7.92 6.84 -5.65
CA GLU A 134 6.81 5.98 -6.08
C GLU A 134 5.66 6.00 -5.06
N ARG A 135 5.98 5.85 -3.77
CA ARG A 135 5.00 5.96 -2.67
C ARG A 135 4.35 7.33 -2.60
N HIS A 136 5.12 8.40 -2.81
CA HIS A 136 4.60 9.76 -2.81
C HIS A 136 3.59 9.97 -3.95
N GLN A 137 3.93 9.54 -5.17
CA GLN A 137 3.04 9.61 -6.32
C GLN A 137 1.76 8.81 -6.10
N GLN A 138 1.88 7.58 -5.57
CA GLN A 138 0.73 6.73 -5.26
C GLN A 138 -0.20 7.41 -4.23
N LYS A 139 0.36 8.01 -3.18
CA LYS A 139 -0.42 8.73 -2.16
C LYS A 139 -1.12 9.96 -2.72
N LEU A 140 -0.46 10.72 -3.60
CA LEU A 140 -1.08 11.86 -4.29
C LEU A 140 -2.27 11.44 -5.15
N LEU A 141 -2.13 10.36 -5.92
CA LEU A 141 -3.22 9.82 -6.74
C LEU A 141 -4.42 9.40 -5.89
N LEU A 142 -4.18 8.67 -4.80
CA LEU A 142 -5.22 8.25 -3.86
C LEU A 142 -5.94 9.45 -3.23
N ARG A 143 -5.16 10.45 -2.79
CA ARG A 143 -5.72 11.67 -2.18
C ARG A 143 -6.58 12.43 -3.17
N ASN A 144 -6.08 12.67 -4.38
CA ASN A 144 -6.84 13.39 -5.42
C ASN A 144 -8.15 12.66 -5.73
N LYS A 145 -8.11 11.32 -5.82
CA LYS A 145 -9.31 10.51 -6.04
C LYS A 145 -10.32 10.60 -4.90
N GLN A 146 -9.84 10.57 -3.65
CA GLN A 146 -10.71 10.76 -2.47
C GLN A 146 -11.33 12.16 -2.42
N GLU A 147 -10.55 13.19 -2.77
CA GLU A 147 -11.03 14.57 -2.84
C GLU A 147 -12.10 14.73 -3.93
N GLU A 148 -11.91 14.11 -5.10
CA GLU A 148 -12.93 14.08 -6.17
C GLU A 148 -14.21 13.36 -5.72
N GLU A 149 -14.08 12.22 -5.03
CA GLU A 149 -15.22 11.47 -4.52
C GLU A 149 -15.99 12.24 -3.45
N LEU A 150 -15.29 12.86 -2.50
CA LEU A 150 -15.90 13.73 -1.49
C LEU A 150 -16.56 14.95 -2.12
N ALA A 151 -15.91 15.58 -3.12
CA ALA A 151 -16.48 16.71 -3.83
C ALA A 151 -17.78 16.34 -4.55
N LEU A 152 -17.89 15.12 -5.08
CA LEU A 152 -19.14 14.58 -5.64
C LEU A 152 -20.21 14.32 -4.56
N MET A 153 -19.82 13.85 -3.38
CA MET A 153 -20.76 13.61 -2.26
C MET A 153 -21.32 14.91 -1.66
N TYR A 154 -20.49 15.95 -1.57
CA TYR A 154 -20.88 17.26 -1.05
C TYR A 154 -21.45 18.20 -2.11
N ALA A 155 -21.43 17.80 -3.38
CA ALA A 155 -22.03 18.56 -4.45
C ALA A 155 -23.54 18.70 -4.20
N ASP A 156 -24.06 19.92 -4.34
CA ASP A 156 -25.49 20.18 -4.16
C ASP A 156 -26.29 19.31 -5.16
N PRO A 157 -27.23 18.47 -4.71
CA PRO A 157 -28.02 17.60 -5.59
C PRO A 157 -28.87 18.37 -6.62
N PHE A 158 -29.06 19.68 -6.44
CA PHE A 158 -29.77 20.56 -7.39
C PHE A 158 -28.84 21.34 -8.33
N ASP A 159 -27.53 21.18 -8.19
CA ASP A 159 -26.57 21.77 -9.13
C ASP A 159 -26.55 20.99 -10.45
N VAL A 160 -26.63 21.72 -11.57
CA VAL A 160 -26.78 21.16 -12.92
C VAL A 160 -25.52 20.40 -13.36
N GLU A 161 -24.33 20.85 -12.94
CA GLU A 161 -23.09 20.13 -13.23
C GLU A 161 -22.98 18.85 -12.40
N SER A 162 -23.39 18.90 -11.13
CA SER A 162 -23.44 17.76 -10.24
C SER A 162 -24.41 16.68 -10.73
N GLN A 163 -25.60 17.07 -11.20
CA GLN A 163 -26.56 16.14 -11.83
C GLN A 163 -25.99 15.49 -13.10
N ARG A 164 -25.29 16.24 -13.97
CA ARG A 164 -24.62 15.67 -15.15
C ARG A 164 -23.53 14.67 -14.77
N LYS A 165 -22.73 14.95 -13.74
CA LYS A 165 -21.69 14.03 -13.26
C LYS A 165 -22.30 12.77 -12.67
N ILE A 166 -23.37 12.89 -11.89
CA ILE A 166 -24.12 11.75 -11.33
C ILE A 166 -24.73 10.92 -12.46
N GLU A 167 -25.37 11.55 -13.45
CA GLU A 167 -25.95 10.87 -14.62
C GLU A 167 -24.89 10.12 -15.42
N ALA A 168 -23.74 10.76 -15.70
CA ALA A 168 -22.63 10.12 -16.41
C ALA A 168 -22.08 8.92 -15.65
N ALA A 169 -21.93 9.02 -14.32
CA ALA A 169 -21.46 7.93 -13.48
C ALA A 169 -22.44 6.74 -13.42
N ILE A 170 -23.75 7.00 -13.38
CA ILE A 170 -24.78 5.96 -13.44
C ILE A 170 -24.77 5.28 -14.81
N ARG A 171 -24.68 6.07 -15.89
CA ARG A 171 -24.61 5.55 -17.25
C ARG A 171 -23.38 4.66 -17.44
N GLN A 172 -22.22 5.09 -16.95
CA GLN A 172 -20.99 4.30 -17.05
C GLN A 172 -21.13 2.99 -16.27
N ARG A 173 -21.66 3.03 -15.04
CA ARG A 173 -21.95 1.82 -14.26
C ARG A 173 -22.86 0.85 -15.01
N GLY A 174 -23.93 1.35 -15.63
CA GLY A 174 -24.82 0.49 -16.43
C GLY A 174 -24.13 -0.14 -17.66
N ILE A 175 -23.20 0.57 -18.29
CA ILE A 175 -22.38 0.02 -19.38
C ILE A 175 -21.45 -1.07 -18.85
N ASP A 176 -20.78 -0.80 -17.73
CA ASP A 176 -19.81 -1.71 -17.12
C ASP A 176 -20.50 -2.98 -16.61
N GLU A 177 -21.64 -2.87 -15.92
CA GLU A 177 -22.46 -4.00 -15.46
C GLU A 177 -22.97 -4.85 -16.64
N ASN A 178 -23.45 -4.20 -17.70
CA ASN A 178 -23.90 -4.91 -18.90
C ASN A 178 -22.72 -5.59 -19.63
N MET A 179 -21.55 -4.96 -19.64
CA MET A 179 -20.34 -5.54 -20.21
C MET A 179 -19.84 -6.74 -19.39
N GLU A 180 -19.86 -6.64 -18.07
CA GLU A 180 -19.52 -7.73 -17.16
C GLU A 180 -20.46 -8.93 -17.34
N ALA A 181 -21.78 -8.68 -17.35
CA ALA A 181 -22.78 -9.72 -17.63
C ALA A 181 -22.60 -10.35 -19.02
N ALA A 182 -22.23 -9.56 -20.03
CA ALA A 182 -21.96 -10.07 -21.37
C ALA A 182 -20.69 -10.93 -21.42
N LEU A 183 -19.65 -10.60 -20.65
CA LEU A 183 -18.43 -11.41 -20.53
C LEU A 183 -18.68 -12.71 -19.77
N GLU A 184 -19.50 -12.70 -18.72
CA GLU A 184 -19.83 -13.89 -17.94
C GLU A 184 -20.71 -14.87 -18.72
N HIS A 185 -21.79 -14.36 -19.34
CA HIS A 185 -22.79 -15.23 -19.98
C HIS A 185 -22.51 -15.50 -21.45
N ASN A 186 -21.81 -14.60 -22.16
CA ASN A 186 -21.53 -14.72 -23.59
C ASN A 186 -20.06 -14.45 -23.93
N PRO A 187 -19.09 -15.16 -23.32
CA PRO A 187 -17.67 -14.94 -23.58
C PRO A 187 -17.29 -15.19 -25.05
N GLU A 188 -18.04 -16.04 -25.75
CA GLU A 188 -17.83 -16.38 -27.17
C GLU A 188 -18.04 -15.21 -28.14
N ALA A 189 -18.81 -14.18 -27.73
CA ALA A 189 -19.04 -12.99 -28.56
C ALA A 189 -17.84 -12.03 -28.54
N PHE A 190 -17.01 -12.08 -27.49
CA PHE A 190 -15.93 -11.11 -27.24
C PHE A 190 -14.53 -11.73 -27.24
N ALA A 191 -14.42 -13.06 -27.11
CA ALA A 191 -13.14 -13.77 -27.16
C ALA A 191 -13.27 -15.13 -27.86
N ARG A 192 -12.18 -15.57 -28.52
CA ARG A 192 -12.10 -16.94 -29.04
C ARG A 192 -11.82 -17.90 -27.89
N VAL A 193 -12.81 -18.71 -27.53
CA VAL A 193 -12.64 -19.79 -26.56
C VAL A 193 -11.72 -20.85 -27.19
N VAL A 194 -10.53 -21.06 -26.60
CA VAL A 194 -9.58 -22.06 -27.06
C VAL A 194 -9.78 -23.35 -26.28
N MET A 195 -10.17 -24.42 -26.98
CA MET A 195 -10.30 -25.74 -26.39
C MET A 195 -8.91 -26.34 -26.13
N LEU A 196 -8.52 -26.48 -24.86
CA LEU A 196 -7.22 -27.03 -24.49
C LEU A 196 -7.27 -28.56 -24.44
N TYR A 197 -6.51 -29.19 -25.33
CA TYR A 197 -6.26 -30.63 -25.30
C TYR A 197 -4.80 -30.90 -24.93
N VAL A 198 -4.58 -31.76 -23.94
CA VAL A 198 -3.25 -32.15 -23.46
C VAL A 198 -3.03 -33.62 -23.77
N ASP A 199 -1.93 -33.93 -24.47
CA ASP A 199 -1.47 -35.30 -24.62
C ASP A 199 -0.94 -35.80 -23.27
N MET A 200 -1.49 -36.93 -22.81
CA MET A 200 -1.09 -37.56 -21.55
C MET A 200 -1.09 -39.08 -21.67
N GLU A 201 -0.57 -39.75 -20.65
CA GLU A 201 -0.50 -41.20 -20.60
C GLU A 201 -1.04 -41.69 -19.25
N VAL A 202 -1.98 -42.65 -19.29
CA VAL A 202 -2.48 -43.32 -18.08
C VAL A 202 -2.21 -44.81 -18.22
N ASN A 203 -1.45 -45.36 -17.27
CA ASN A 203 -1.11 -46.78 -17.23
C ASN A 203 -0.53 -47.35 -18.54
N GLY A 204 0.37 -46.61 -19.21
CA GLY A 204 0.96 -47.04 -20.48
C GLY A 204 0.13 -46.72 -21.72
N VAL A 205 -1.09 -46.18 -21.54
CA VAL A 205 -2.01 -45.88 -22.63
C VAL A 205 -1.97 -44.38 -22.93
N PRO A 206 -1.54 -43.96 -24.14
CA PRO A 206 -1.58 -42.56 -24.54
C PRO A 206 -3.03 -42.12 -24.79
N LEU A 207 -3.39 -40.94 -24.30
CA LEU A 207 -4.72 -40.33 -24.42
C LEU A 207 -4.65 -38.80 -24.46
N LYS A 208 -5.68 -38.19 -25.05
CA LYS A 208 -5.86 -36.73 -25.06
C LYS A 208 -6.86 -36.35 -23.99
N ALA A 209 -6.45 -35.55 -23.02
CA ALA A 209 -7.34 -34.96 -22.04
C ALA A 209 -7.82 -33.60 -22.53
N PHE A 210 -9.14 -33.40 -22.46
CA PHE A 210 -9.73 -32.07 -22.56
C PHE A 210 -9.67 -31.40 -21.19
N VAL A 211 -9.15 -30.18 -21.14
CA VAL A 211 -9.02 -29.41 -19.89
C VAL A 211 -10.14 -28.39 -19.83
N ASP A 212 -11.02 -28.56 -18.85
CA ASP A 212 -12.09 -27.63 -18.51
C ASP A 212 -11.82 -27.06 -17.10
N SER A 213 -11.58 -25.75 -17.02
CA SER A 213 -11.33 -25.06 -15.75
C SER A 213 -12.57 -25.00 -14.86
N GLY A 214 -13.77 -25.23 -15.40
CA GLY A 214 -15.04 -25.27 -14.65
C GLY A 214 -15.39 -26.65 -14.08
N ALA A 215 -14.67 -27.71 -14.44
CA ALA A 215 -14.99 -29.07 -14.03
C ALA A 215 -14.58 -29.35 -12.57
N GLN A 216 -15.56 -29.63 -11.71
CA GLN A 216 -15.34 -30.01 -10.30
C GLN A 216 -14.72 -31.42 -10.14
N SER A 217 -14.86 -32.30 -11.15
CA SER A 217 -14.29 -33.65 -11.12
C SER A 217 -13.86 -34.11 -12.50
N THR A 218 -12.85 -34.98 -12.54
CA THR A 218 -12.38 -35.60 -13.77
C THR A 218 -13.34 -36.72 -14.18
N ILE A 219 -13.88 -36.64 -15.39
CA ILE A 219 -14.77 -37.66 -15.95
C ILE A 219 -13.99 -38.49 -16.97
N ILE A 220 -14.13 -39.81 -16.90
CA ILE A 220 -13.57 -40.74 -17.87
C ILE A 220 -14.67 -41.71 -18.31
N SER A 221 -14.75 -42.00 -19.61
CA SER A 221 -15.71 -42.97 -20.12
C SER A 221 -15.34 -44.38 -19.68
N LYS A 222 -16.35 -45.24 -19.46
CA LYS A 222 -16.15 -46.63 -19.02
C LYS A 222 -15.17 -47.40 -19.90
N GLY A 223 -15.33 -47.32 -21.23
CA GLY A 223 -14.42 -47.97 -22.18
C GLY A 223 -13.00 -47.40 -22.16
N CYS A 224 -12.82 -46.10 -21.88
CA CYS A 224 -11.49 -45.52 -21.71
C CYS A 224 -10.84 -45.97 -20.41
N ALA A 225 -11.60 -46.06 -19.32
CA ALA A 225 -11.13 -46.56 -18.03
C ALA A 225 -10.72 -48.04 -18.10
N GLU A 226 -11.47 -48.87 -18.81
CA GLU A 226 -11.16 -50.29 -19.05
C GLU A 226 -9.87 -50.44 -19.88
N ARG A 227 -9.72 -49.66 -20.95
CA ARG A 227 -8.49 -49.62 -21.75
C ARG A 227 -7.27 -49.22 -20.92
N CYS A 228 -7.44 -48.29 -19.98
CA CYS A 228 -6.40 -47.84 -19.07
C CYS A 228 -6.21 -48.77 -17.85
N GLY A 229 -6.70 -50.01 -17.88
CA GLY A 229 -6.43 -51.02 -16.85
C GLY A 229 -7.42 -51.03 -15.67
N GLY A 230 -8.61 -50.46 -15.81
CA GLY A 230 -9.71 -50.60 -14.87
C GLY A 230 -9.56 -49.74 -13.60
N TRP A 231 -10.07 -48.52 -13.64
CA TRP A 231 -10.24 -47.67 -12.45
C TRP A 231 -11.53 -48.03 -11.69
N TRP A 232 -11.55 -49.19 -11.02
CA TRP A 232 -12.65 -49.54 -10.11
C TRP A 232 -12.09 -49.90 -8.74
N GLY A 233 -11.80 -48.89 -7.93
CA GLY A 233 -11.73 -49.02 -6.49
C GLY A 233 -13.06 -48.56 -5.90
N ALA A 234 -13.74 -49.42 -5.15
CA ALA A 234 -14.97 -49.10 -4.43
C ALA A 234 -14.80 -47.78 -3.65
N GLY A 235 -15.55 -46.74 -4.04
CA GLY A 235 -15.48 -45.40 -3.45
C GLY A 235 -15.07 -44.26 -4.39
N GLY A 236 -14.96 -44.48 -5.71
CA GLY A 236 -14.89 -43.38 -6.70
C GLY A 236 -13.70 -42.43 -6.56
N LYS A 237 -12.58 -42.88 -5.97
CA LYS A 237 -11.33 -42.10 -5.91
C LYS A 237 -10.19 -42.83 -6.61
N ALA A 238 -9.56 -42.08 -7.52
CA ALA A 238 -8.29 -42.33 -8.16
C ALA A 238 -7.21 -42.86 -7.20
N ARG A 239 -6.92 -44.16 -7.21
CA ARG A 239 -5.68 -44.68 -6.62
C ARG A 239 -4.68 -44.86 -7.74
N ASN A 240 -3.55 -44.15 -7.65
CA ASN A 240 -2.43 -44.08 -8.59
C ASN A 240 -2.54 -43.07 -9.75
N LEU A 241 -2.50 -41.78 -9.43
CA LEU A 241 -1.67 -40.87 -10.25
C LEU A 241 -0.21 -41.06 -9.82
N ARG A 242 0.54 -41.93 -10.49
CA ARG A 242 2.01 -41.87 -10.38
C ARG A 242 2.44 -40.55 -10.98
N ARG A 243 3.07 -39.70 -10.15
CA ARG A 243 3.85 -38.50 -10.49
C ARG A 243 3.69 -38.06 -11.94
N ILE A 244 2.80 -37.09 -12.16
CA ILE A 244 2.84 -36.24 -13.35
C ILE A 244 4.28 -35.76 -13.46
N GLY A 245 5.01 -36.26 -14.46
CA GLY A 245 6.32 -35.74 -14.82
C GLY A 245 6.17 -34.24 -15.01
N ARG A 246 7.03 -33.47 -14.33
CA ARG A 246 7.09 -32.01 -14.38
C ARG A 246 6.72 -31.48 -15.78
N MET A 247 5.48 -31.03 -15.96
CA MET A 247 5.18 -30.03 -16.97
C MET A 247 5.30 -28.70 -16.24
N ALA A 248 6.39 -27.99 -16.56
CA ALA A 248 6.55 -26.60 -16.22
C ALA A 248 5.52 -25.79 -17.00
N VAL A 249 4.32 -25.65 -16.45
CA VAL A 249 3.47 -24.51 -16.75
C VAL A 249 3.72 -23.57 -15.59
N GLY A 250 4.53 -22.53 -15.84
CA GLY A 250 4.89 -21.54 -14.84
C GLY A 250 3.66 -20.77 -14.39
N LEU A 251 2.96 -21.30 -13.38
CA LEU A 251 2.02 -20.60 -12.52
C LEU A 251 2.24 -21.20 -11.12
N ASP A 252 2.95 -20.44 -10.30
CA ASP A 252 3.41 -20.80 -8.97
C ASP A 252 2.25 -21.20 -8.05
N TRP A 253 2.34 -22.38 -7.44
CA TRP A 253 1.74 -22.67 -6.14
C TRP A 253 2.84 -23.24 -5.25
N PHE A 254 3.25 -22.45 -4.26
CA PHE A 254 4.21 -22.84 -3.22
C PHE A 254 3.69 -24.02 -2.39
N PRO A 255 4.53 -25.00 -2.05
CA PRO A 255 4.35 -25.81 -0.85
C PRO A 255 5.24 -25.29 0.28
N ALA A 256 4.63 -25.09 1.45
CA ALA A 256 5.33 -24.90 2.71
C ALA A 256 6.08 -26.19 3.10
N ASP A 257 7.28 -25.98 3.62
CA ASP A 257 8.13 -26.84 4.44
C ASP A 257 8.75 -28.12 3.83
N GLY A 258 10.09 -28.08 3.72
CA GLY A 258 10.91 -29.29 3.58
C GLY A 258 12.12 -29.20 2.65
N GLY A 259 13.05 -28.27 2.94
CA GLY A 259 14.47 -28.30 2.58
C GLY A 259 14.93 -28.90 1.23
N ALA A 260 15.11 -28.05 0.21
CA ALA A 260 16.17 -28.21 -0.79
C ALA A 260 16.49 -26.84 -1.44
N ARG A 261 17.68 -26.30 -1.14
CA ARG A 261 18.20 -25.03 -1.68
C ARG A 261 18.85 -25.30 -3.05
N TRP A 262 18.40 -24.65 -4.11
CA TRP A 262 19.05 -24.68 -5.43
C TRP A 262 19.45 -23.26 -5.85
N GLY A 263 20.75 -23.06 -6.05
CA GLY A 263 21.33 -21.78 -6.48
C GLY A 263 21.19 -21.53 -7.97
N ARG A 264 20.97 -20.27 -8.35
CA ARG A 264 21.01 -19.79 -9.74
C ARG A 264 22.47 -19.67 -10.20
N ARG A 265 22.81 -20.28 -11.34
CA ARG A 265 23.85 -19.77 -12.24
C ARG A 265 23.32 -19.82 -13.67
N GLU A 266 23.62 -18.77 -14.41
CA GLU A 266 23.12 -18.51 -15.76
C GLU A 266 23.54 -19.63 -16.73
N GLY A 267 22.59 -20.07 -17.57
CA GLY A 267 22.87 -20.91 -18.73
C GLY A 267 22.72 -22.43 -18.54
N GLY A 268 21.48 -22.91 -18.50
CA GLY A 268 21.12 -24.28 -18.93
C GLY A 268 21.11 -25.38 -17.85
N PHE A 269 20.05 -26.19 -17.83
CA PHE A 269 19.93 -27.40 -17.01
C PHE A 269 20.34 -28.65 -17.79
N TRP A 270 21.27 -29.45 -17.25
CA TRP A 270 21.55 -30.83 -17.66
C TRP A 270 21.26 -31.80 -16.51
N ALA A 271 20.66 -32.96 -16.81
CA ALA A 271 20.45 -34.05 -15.86
C ALA A 271 21.49 -35.17 -16.08
N GLY A 272 22.53 -35.23 -15.23
CA GLY A 272 23.47 -36.35 -15.18
C GLY A 272 22.92 -37.49 -14.31
N ARG A 273 22.78 -38.70 -14.88
CA ARG A 273 22.49 -39.93 -14.11
C ARG A 273 23.73 -40.36 -13.33
N ARG A 274 23.62 -40.55 -12.01
CA ARG A 274 24.55 -41.44 -11.28
C ARG A 274 24.13 -42.89 -11.52
N SER A 275 25.03 -43.64 -12.14
CA SER A 275 25.02 -45.11 -12.15
C SER A 275 25.42 -45.61 -10.77
N SER A 276 24.58 -46.44 -10.16
CA SER A 276 24.95 -47.28 -9.02
C SER A 276 25.19 -48.70 -9.54
N ARG A 277 26.45 -49.13 -9.59
CA ARG A 277 26.83 -50.54 -9.57
C ARG A 277 27.87 -50.73 -8.46
N GLN A 278 27.47 -51.62 -7.54
CA GLN A 278 28.19 -52.23 -6.41
C GLN A 278 28.66 -51.30 -5.29
#